data_AF-A0AAX1X9Q1-F1
#
_entry.id   AF-A0AAX1X9Q1-F1
#
_cell.length_a   1.000
_cell.length_b   1.000
_cell.length_c   1.000
_cell.angle_alpha   90.00
_cell.angle_beta   90.00
_cell.angle_gamma   90.00
#
_symmetry.space_group_name_H-M   'P 1'
#
loop_
_entity.id
_entity.type
_entity.pdbx_description
1 polymer ?
#
loop_
_entity_poly.entity_id
_entity_poly.type
_entity_poly.pdbx_seq_one_letter_code
_entity_poly.pdbx_strand_id
1 'polypeptide(L)'
;MSASAPASRSSERRPVRVLRVLARRHVDSTRMVRPRDFDTALVAQVPGMSDIGDGERYVPLCVDWRDARLFLSRWDDDCAMTDVPFLYQRQRRTARQLLDVPFEQLEAPGRAARMTPIFIFSVGRCGSTLLSRLLAAVGEQAVSEPDVLTSVAHFDDAAERAAALPARERIVQSCVAAFEPACGPAPIIKLRARCNRAVDVFLNAMPHARYVFMCRNRDDWVRSSSRAFGDSGEALAELLKASVEAFDRMHAARVDPLLVWYEDLLADPLAALRRILRARDDLDAHRAAVERALRADAQEGSGLSRASLAARTGDAGALAAFDARWREIRPEALLREHGLARLR
;
A
#
# COMPACT_ATOMS: atom_id res chain seq x y z
N MET A 1 57.92 -16.98 -1.48
CA MET A 1 56.92 -16.50 -0.51
C MET A 1 55.68 -16.11 -1.31
N SER A 2 54.71 -17.02 -1.41
CA SER A 2 53.48 -16.79 -2.16
C SER A 2 52.43 -16.30 -1.16
N ALA A 3 51.97 -15.06 -1.32
CA ALA A 3 50.91 -14.50 -0.50
C ALA A 3 49.58 -15.11 -0.93
N SER A 4 49.04 -15.99 -0.08
CA SER A 4 47.67 -16.50 -0.22
C SER A 4 46.68 -15.34 -0.06
N ALA A 5 45.88 -15.10 -1.09
CA ALA A 5 44.73 -14.21 -1.00
C ALA A 5 43.77 -14.71 0.11
N PRO A 6 43.14 -13.81 0.88
CA PRO A 6 42.18 -14.22 1.91
C PRO A 6 40.97 -14.85 1.22
N ALA A 7 40.66 -16.09 1.60
CA ALA A 7 39.45 -16.77 1.21
C ALA A 7 38.25 -15.89 1.57
N SER A 8 37.45 -15.53 0.56
CA SER A 8 36.17 -14.87 0.76
C SER A 8 35.32 -15.76 1.68
N ARG A 9 35.06 -15.32 2.91
CA ARG A 9 34.07 -15.97 3.77
C ARG A 9 32.75 -15.97 3.00
N SER A 10 32.28 -17.14 2.59
CA SER A 10 30.89 -17.30 2.17
C SER A 10 30.04 -16.81 3.33
N SER A 11 29.28 -15.72 3.17
CA SER A 11 28.37 -15.29 4.23
C SER A 11 27.36 -16.42 4.44
N GLU A 12 27.41 -17.10 5.59
CA GLU A 12 26.42 -18.09 5.95
C GLU A 12 25.03 -17.44 5.83
N ARG A 13 24.17 -18.03 5.00
CA ARG A 13 22.78 -17.54 4.87
C ARG A 13 22.11 -17.70 6.23
N ARG A 14 21.63 -16.61 6.82
CA ARG A 14 20.87 -16.67 8.08
C ARG A 14 19.61 -17.50 7.84
N PRO A 15 19.11 -18.30 8.80
CA PRO A 15 17.91 -19.12 8.60
C PRO A 15 16.62 -18.28 8.60
N VAL A 16 15.56 -18.86 8.04
CA VAL A 16 14.17 -18.39 8.25
C VAL A 16 13.73 -18.85 9.63
N ARG A 17 13.07 -17.96 10.37
CA ARG A 17 12.52 -18.27 11.69
C ARG A 17 11.00 -18.40 11.58
N VAL A 18 10.48 -19.49 12.11
CA VAL A 18 9.03 -19.71 12.25
C VAL A 18 8.63 -19.27 13.65
N LEU A 19 7.74 -18.30 13.74
CA LEU A 19 7.33 -17.68 14.99
C LEU A 19 5.84 -17.95 15.24
N ARG A 20 5.50 -18.30 16.48
CA ARG A 20 4.12 -18.31 16.97
C ARG A 20 3.80 -16.98 17.63
N VAL A 21 2.68 -16.37 17.27
CA VAL A 21 2.19 -15.13 17.87
C VAL A 21 1.50 -15.47 19.20
N LEU A 22 2.00 -14.90 20.29
CA LEU A 22 1.47 -15.03 21.64
C LEU A 22 0.47 -13.90 21.95
N ALA A 23 0.79 -12.67 21.54
CA ALA A 23 -0.08 -11.52 21.69
C ALA A 23 0.09 -10.53 20.53
N ARG A 24 -0.95 -9.72 20.31
CA ARG A 24 -1.02 -8.68 19.28
C ARG A 24 -1.32 -7.35 19.95
N ARG A 25 -0.61 -6.30 19.57
CA ARG A 25 -0.78 -4.95 20.09
C ARG A 25 -1.39 -4.05 19.02
N HIS A 26 -2.04 -2.97 19.43
CA HIS A 26 -2.59 -1.95 18.52
C HIS A 26 -3.55 -2.49 17.44
N VAL A 27 -4.31 -3.54 17.76
CA VAL A 27 -5.14 -4.30 16.80
C VAL A 27 -6.09 -3.45 15.96
N ASP A 28 -6.65 -2.38 16.52
CA ASP A 28 -7.58 -1.48 15.81
C ASP A 28 -6.93 -0.17 15.31
N SER A 29 -5.61 -0.06 15.47
CA SER A 29 -4.85 1.13 15.09
C SER A 29 -4.70 1.26 13.58
N THR A 30 -4.71 2.50 13.10
CA THR A 30 -4.37 2.85 11.71
C THR A 30 -2.86 3.00 11.49
N ARG A 31 -2.05 2.91 12.56
CA ARG A 31 -0.58 2.96 12.51
C ARG A 31 -0.05 1.81 11.65
N MET A 32 1.09 2.05 11.00
CA MET A 32 1.78 1.04 10.22
C MET A 32 2.19 -0.16 11.09
N VAL A 33 2.02 -1.38 10.58
CA VAL A 33 2.45 -2.60 11.27
C VAL A 33 3.96 -2.62 11.45
N ARG A 34 4.39 -2.94 12.67
CA ARG A 34 5.80 -3.12 13.03
C ARG A 34 6.02 -4.51 13.64
N PRO A 35 7.24 -5.08 13.60
CA PRO A 35 7.54 -6.33 14.28
C PRO A 35 7.18 -6.31 15.78
N ARG A 36 7.43 -5.17 16.45
CA ARG A 36 7.08 -4.92 17.86
C ARG A 36 5.58 -4.92 18.18
N ASP A 37 4.70 -4.99 17.18
CA ASP A 37 3.27 -5.15 17.39
C ASP A 37 2.91 -6.59 17.80
N PHE A 38 3.84 -7.54 17.71
CA PHE A 38 3.63 -8.95 18.01
C PHE A 38 4.59 -9.44 19.09
N ASP A 39 4.02 -9.98 20.17
CA ASP A 39 4.79 -10.79 21.12
C ASP A 39 4.86 -12.21 20.55
N THR A 40 6.06 -12.76 20.35
CA THR A 40 6.26 -14.01 19.62
C THR A 40 7.16 -15.00 20.37
N ALA A 41 7.00 -16.29 20.06
CA ALA A 41 7.91 -17.35 20.46
C ALA A 41 8.49 -18.03 19.21
N LEU A 42 9.79 -18.29 19.21
CA LEU A 42 10.45 -19.09 18.18
C LEU A 42 9.95 -20.54 18.26
N VAL A 43 9.46 -21.07 17.15
CA VAL A 43 8.99 -22.45 17.02
C VAL A 43 10.03 -23.32 16.32
N ALA A 44 10.59 -22.81 15.23
CA ALA A 44 11.58 -23.52 14.43
C ALA A 44 12.50 -22.55 13.68
N GLN A 45 13.64 -23.06 13.25
CA GLN A 45 14.51 -22.43 12.27
C GLN A 45 14.67 -23.38 11.10
N VAL A 46 14.50 -22.88 9.88
CA VAL A 46 14.69 -23.66 8.66
C VAL A 46 15.74 -23.00 7.76
N PRO A 47 16.49 -23.79 6.96
CA PRO A 47 17.53 -23.24 6.09
C PRO A 47 17.00 -22.23 5.07
N GLY A 48 15.84 -22.50 4.47
CA GLY A 48 15.31 -21.74 3.34
C GLY A 48 13.79 -21.52 3.39
N MET A 49 13.29 -20.56 2.61
CA MET A 49 11.84 -20.40 2.35
C MET A 49 11.22 -21.65 1.69
N SER A 50 11.99 -22.40 0.89
CA SER A 50 11.54 -23.64 0.25
C SER A 50 11.25 -24.77 1.25
N ASP A 51 11.75 -24.67 2.48
CA ASP A 51 11.55 -25.66 3.54
C ASP A 51 10.30 -25.36 4.38
N ILE A 52 9.58 -24.28 4.05
CA ILE A 52 8.31 -23.94 4.70
C ILE A 52 7.16 -24.62 3.96
N GLY A 53 6.46 -25.51 4.65
CA GLY A 53 5.18 -26.07 4.16
C GLY A 53 4.12 -24.99 3.98
N ASP A 54 3.35 -25.10 2.89
CA ASP A 54 2.36 -24.12 2.43
C ASP A 54 2.91 -22.68 2.36
N GLY A 55 4.13 -22.52 1.83
CA GLY A 55 4.79 -21.21 1.71
C GLY A 55 3.93 -20.15 1.01
N GLU A 56 3.08 -20.56 0.07
CA GLU A 56 2.14 -19.71 -0.68
C GLU A 56 1.04 -19.07 0.19
N ARG A 57 0.80 -19.59 1.40
CA ARG A 57 -0.14 -18.98 2.36
C ARG A 57 0.46 -17.83 3.15
N TYR A 58 1.77 -17.59 3.04
CA TYR A 58 2.44 -16.53 3.76
C TYR A 58 2.47 -15.25 2.95
N VAL A 59 1.89 -14.21 3.54
CA VAL A 59 1.68 -12.92 2.89
C VAL A 59 2.57 -11.88 3.59
N PRO A 60 3.31 -11.05 2.83
CA PRO A 60 4.11 -9.97 3.39
C PRO A 60 3.33 -9.08 4.35
N LEU A 61 3.94 -8.80 5.51
CA LEU A 61 3.31 -8.06 6.61
C LEU A 61 4.03 -6.73 6.86
N CYS A 62 5.29 -6.79 7.26
CA CYS A 62 6.11 -5.62 7.60
C CYS A 62 7.61 -5.91 7.44
N VAL A 63 8.42 -4.86 7.45
CA VAL A 63 9.87 -4.94 7.31
C VAL A 63 10.56 -4.53 8.61
N ASP A 64 11.62 -5.25 8.97
CA ASP A 64 12.66 -4.76 9.88
C ASP A 64 13.90 -4.38 9.07
N TRP A 65 14.09 -3.08 8.85
CA TRP A 65 15.23 -2.59 8.07
C TRP A 65 16.55 -2.74 8.81
N ARG A 66 16.56 -2.65 10.15
CA ARG A 66 17.81 -2.70 10.93
C ARG A 66 18.41 -4.10 10.93
N ASP A 67 17.56 -5.11 11.04
CA ASP A 67 17.99 -6.50 11.01
C ASP A 67 17.97 -7.10 9.59
N ALA A 68 17.56 -6.32 8.58
CA ALA A 68 17.39 -6.74 7.20
C ALA A 68 16.52 -8.00 7.09
N ARG A 69 15.30 -7.92 7.62
CA ARG A 69 14.32 -9.02 7.65
C ARG A 69 12.94 -8.59 7.20
N LEU A 70 12.26 -9.48 6.47
CA LEU A 70 10.88 -9.35 6.05
C LEU A 70 10.03 -10.28 6.91
N PHE A 71 8.98 -9.74 7.51
CA PHE A 71 7.97 -10.53 8.20
C PHE A 71 6.83 -10.86 7.25
N LEU A 72 6.41 -12.12 7.23
CA LEU A 72 5.22 -12.59 6.54
C LEU A 72 4.25 -13.16 7.57
N SER A 73 2.97 -12.87 7.45
CA SER A 73 1.91 -13.52 8.24
C SER A 73 1.27 -14.63 7.42
N ARG A 74 0.96 -15.76 8.06
CA ARG A 74 0.12 -16.76 7.43
C ARG A 74 -1.30 -16.23 7.23
N TRP A 75 -1.87 -16.41 6.04
CA TRP A 75 -3.27 -16.12 5.72
C TRP A 75 -4.11 -17.38 5.85
N ASP A 76 -4.75 -17.52 7.02
CA ASP A 76 -5.66 -18.62 7.35
C ASP A 76 -7.12 -18.16 7.44
N ASP A 77 -7.45 -17.02 6.85
CA ASP A 77 -8.82 -16.50 6.86
C ASP A 77 -9.71 -17.24 5.86
N ASP A 78 -10.99 -17.38 6.21
CA ASP A 78 -12.02 -17.97 5.35
C ASP A 78 -12.44 -17.06 4.17
N CYS A 79 -11.93 -15.82 4.12
CA CYS A 79 -12.20 -14.86 3.06
C CYS A 79 -10.95 -14.59 2.21
N ALA A 80 -11.16 -14.09 0.99
CA ALA A 80 -10.04 -13.62 0.18
C ALA A 80 -9.42 -12.36 0.81
N MET A 81 -8.11 -12.15 0.59
CA MET A 81 -7.41 -10.92 1.00
C MET A 81 -8.01 -9.65 0.37
N THR A 82 -8.73 -9.81 -0.73
CA THR A 82 -9.32 -8.75 -1.54
C THR A 82 -10.69 -8.34 -1.03
N ASP A 83 -11.28 -9.14 -0.13
CA ASP A 83 -12.57 -8.85 0.52
C ASP A 83 -12.42 -7.95 1.75
N VAL A 84 -11.21 -7.84 2.30
CA VAL A 84 -10.97 -7.03 3.51
C VAL A 84 -10.67 -5.57 3.16
N PRO A 85 -11.20 -4.60 3.93
CA PRO A 85 -10.99 -3.18 3.63
C PRO A 85 -9.53 -2.75 3.74
N PHE A 86 -8.77 -3.38 4.64
CA PHE A 86 -7.36 -3.12 4.89
C PHE A 86 -6.62 -4.41 5.23
N LEU A 87 -5.71 -4.84 4.36
CA LEU A 87 -4.93 -6.07 4.54
C LEU A 87 -4.12 -6.02 5.84
N TYR A 88 -3.36 -4.94 6.07
CA TYR A 88 -2.52 -4.79 7.26
C TYR A 88 -3.31 -4.94 8.57
N GLN A 89 -4.53 -4.38 8.62
CA GLN A 89 -5.35 -4.40 9.82
C GLN A 89 -5.89 -5.80 10.08
N ARG A 90 -6.31 -6.50 9.02
CA ARG A 90 -6.72 -7.91 9.15
C ARG A 90 -5.56 -8.76 9.62
N GLN A 91 -4.38 -8.67 8.97
CA GLN A 91 -3.20 -9.42 9.37
C GLN A 91 -2.80 -9.14 10.83
N ARG A 92 -2.76 -7.87 11.26
CA ARG A 92 -2.48 -7.52 12.66
C ARG A 92 -3.47 -8.15 13.64
N ARG A 93 -4.75 -8.18 13.27
CA ARG A 93 -5.82 -8.78 14.09
C ARG A 93 -5.76 -10.31 14.13
N THR A 94 -5.46 -10.98 13.02
CA THR A 94 -5.65 -12.43 12.90
C THR A 94 -4.37 -13.26 12.90
N ALA A 95 -3.19 -12.66 12.72
CA ALA A 95 -1.94 -13.39 12.65
C ALA A 95 -1.72 -14.30 13.87
N ARG A 96 -1.54 -15.60 13.61
CA ARG A 96 -1.19 -16.63 14.59
C ARG A 96 0.24 -17.15 14.42
N GLN A 97 0.76 -17.04 13.21
CA GLN A 97 2.09 -17.49 12.83
C GLN A 97 2.74 -16.44 11.93
N LEU A 98 4.02 -16.18 12.17
CA LEU A 98 4.84 -15.31 11.33
C LEU A 98 6.04 -16.10 10.81
N LEU A 99 6.48 -15.77 9.60
CA LEU A 99 7.84 -16.05 9.15
C LEU A 99 8.64 -14.78 9.30
N ASP A 100 9.83 -14.91 9.88
CA ASP A 100 10.83 -13.87 9.94
C ASP A 100 11.96 -14.26 8.98
N VAL A 101 12.02 -13.61 7.81
CA VAL A 101 12.81 -14.01 6.64
C VAL A 101 13.95 -13.01 6.40
N PRO A 102 15.22 -13.44 6.39
CA PRO A 102 16.35 -12.56 6.07
C PRO A 102 16.30 -12.08 4.61
N PHE A 103 16.74 -10.85 4.34
CA PHE A 103 16.73 -10.28 2.98
C PHE A 103 17.52 -11.08 1.94
N GLU A 104 18.62 -11.74 2.34
CA GLU A 104 19.40 -12.59 1.45
C GLU A 104 18.64 -13.83 0.95
N GLN A 105 17.54 -14.19 1.62
CA GLN A 105 16.66 -15.30 1.24
C GLN A 105 15.46 -14.89 0.40
N LEU A 106 15.19 -13.59 0.24
CA LEU A 106 14.07 -13.14 -0.58
C LEU A 106 14.28 -13.59 -2.02
N GLU A 107 13.24 -14.15 -2.63
CA GLU A 107 13.31 -14.66 -4.00
C GLU A 107 13.85 -13.61 -4.97
N ALA A 108 14.56 -14.11 -5.99
CA ALA A 108 15.21 -13.26 -6.98
C ALA A 108 14.19 -12.47 -7.81
N PRO A 109 14.58 -11.31 -8.38
CA PRO A 109 13.70 -10.41 -9.14
C PRO A 109 12.91 -11.03 -10.31
N GLY A 110 13.28 -12.23 -10.76
CA GLY A 110 12.71 -12.87 -11.95
C GLY A 110 11.19 -13.13 -11.89
N ARG A 111 10.64 -13.39 -10.69
CA ARG A 111 9.18 -13.56 -10.53
C ARG A 111 8.43 -12.24 -10.68
N ALA A 112 8.93 -11.17 -10.04
CA ALA A 112 8.33 -9.85 -10.18
C ALA A 112 8.48 -9.31 -11.62
N ALA A 113 9.59 -9.60 -12.29
CA ALA A 113 9.86 -9.10 -13.65
C ALA A 113 8.83 -9.52 -14.71
N ARG A 114 8.15 -10.66 -14.52
CA ARG A 114 7.07 -11.14 -15.42
C ARG A 114 5.68 -10.63 -15.05
N MET A 115 5.54 -9.93 -13.92
CA MET A 115 4.26 -9.46 -13.40
C MET A 115 3.95 -8.05 -13.90
N THR A 116 2.66 -7.77 -14.04
CA THR A 116 2.15 -6.48 -14.54
C THR A 116 1.15 -5.88 -13.56
N PRO A 117 1.58 -5.55 -12.31
CA PRO A 117 0.66 -5.06 -11.31
C PRO A 117 0.07 -3.71 -11.71
N ILE A 118 -1.11 -3.41 -11.17
CA ILE A 118 -1.70 -2.07 -11.19
C ILE A 118 -1.52 -1.45 -9.80
N PHE A 119 -0.69 -0.42 -9.67
CA PHE A 119 -0.58 0.32 -8.42
C PHE A 119 -1.57 1.48 -8.38
N ILE A 120 -2.41 1.51 -7.36
CA ILE A 120 -3.31 2.64 -7.07
C ILE A 120 -2.65 3.52 -6.01
N PHE A 121 -2.03 4.61 -6.47
CA PHE A 121 -1.61 5.72 -5.63
C PHE A 121 -2.77 6.67 -5.37
N SER A 122 -2.67 7.47 -4.31
CA SER A 122 -3.74 8.41 -3.97
C SER A 122 -3.28 9.52 -3.04
N VAL A 123 -4.04 10.60 -2.97
CA VAL A 123 -3.90 11.64 -1.94
C VAL A 123 -4.39 11.19 -0.55
N GLY A 124 -4.88 9.93 -0.40
CA GLY A 124 -5.57 9.46 0.79
C GLY A 124 -6.99 10.04 0.90
N ARG A 125 -7.91 9.34 1.59
CA ARG A 125 -9.32 9.82 1.81
C ARG A 125 -10.07 10.30 0.56
N CYS A 126 -9.68 9.82 -0.62
CA CYS A 126 -10.27 10.14 -1.91
C CYS A 126 -11.09 8.97 -2.50
N GLY A 127 -11.59 8.08 -1.64
CA GLY A 127 -12.37 6.93 -2.08
C GLY A 127 -11.57 5.76 -2.67
N SER A 128 -10.25 5.68 -2.47
CA SER A 128 -9.46 4.53 -2.97
C SER A 128 -9.85 3.18 -2.37
N THR A 129 -10.42 3.16 -1.15
CA THR A 129 -11.00 1.93 -0.57
C THR A 129 -12.32 1.55 -1.23
N LEU A 130 -13.13 2.54 -1.65
CA LEU A 130 -14.32 2.29 -2.46
C LEU A 130 -13.91 1.69 -3.81
N LEU A 131 -12.91 2.27 -4.48
CA LEU A 131 -12.40 1.72 -5.74
C LEU A 131 -11.98 0.25 -5.60
N SER A 132 -11.22 -0.11 -4.56
CA SER A 132 -10.84 -1.51 -4.31
C SER A 132 -12.06 -2.44 -4.20
N ARG A 133 -13.15 -2.00 -3.56
CA ARG A 133 -14.38 -2.80 -3.47
C ARG A 133 -15.16 -2.88 -4.77
N LEU A 134 -15.16 -1.81 -5.57
CA LEU A 134 -15.76 -1.84 -6.90
C LEU A 134 -14.99 -2.80 -7.82
N LEU A 135 -13.66 -2.84 -7.72
CA LEU A 135 -12.81 -3.82 -8.41
C LEU A 135 -13.15 -5.26 -7.97
N ALA A 136 -13.24 -5.50 -6.66
CA ALA A 136 -13.65 -6.81 -6.14
C ALA A 136 -15.06 -7.22 -6.59
N ALA A 137 -16.00 -6.27 -6.66
CA ALA A 137 -17.38 -6.52 -7.13
C ALA A 137 -17.46 -6.95 -8.60
N VAL A 138 -16.42 -6.67 -9.39
CA VAL A 138 -16.28 -7.13 -10.76
C VAL A 138 -15.29 -8.30 -10.90
N GLY A 139 -14.91 -8.95 -9.80
CA GLY A 139 -14.06 -10.15 -9.78
C GLY A 139 -12.56 -9.91 -9.75
N GLU A 140 -12.11 -8.65 -9.75
CA GLU A 140 -10.68 -8.33 -9.71
C GLU A 140 -10.08 -8.52 -8.32
N GLN A 141 -8.81 -8.95 -8.29
CA GLN A 141 -8.09 -9.19 -7.06
C GLN A 141 -7.34 -7.92 -6.61
N ALA A 142 -8.06 -7.03 -5.90
CA ALA A 142 -7.52 -5.76 -5.41
C ALA A 142 -7.12 -5.81 -3.92
N VAL A 143 -5.82 -5.84 -3.64
CA VAL A 143 -5.27 -5.82 -2.28
C VAL A 143 -5.17 -4.38 -1.76
N SER A 144 -5.72 -4.13 -0.56
CA SER A 144 -5.78 -2.79 0.04
C SER A 144 -4.77 -2.60 1.16
N GLU A 145 -3.88 -1.62 1.00
CA GLU A 145 -2.91 -1.13 2.00
C GLU A 145 -2.01 -2.20 2.63
N PRO A 146 -1.20 -2.94 1.83
CA PRO A 146 -0.14 -3.78 2.38
C PRO A 146 0.96 -2.89 3.03
N ASP A 147 1.09 -2.96 4.35
CA ASP A 147 1.98 -2.07 5.12
C ASP A 147 3.47 -2.29 4.84
N VAL A 148 3.85 -3.50 4.43
CA VAL A 148 5.18 -3.79 3.90
C VAL A 148 5.58 -2.84 2.76
N LEU A 149 4.65 -2.49 1.86
CA LEU A 149 4.91 -1.54 0.76
C LEU A 149 4.90 -0.09 1.25
N THR A 150 4.18 0.20 2.33
CA THR A 150 4.25 1.54 2.97
C THR A 150 5.61 1.75 3.64
N SER A 151 6.24 0.67 4.11
CA SER A 151 7.52 0.71 4.85
C SER A 151 8.69 1.26 4.02
N VAL A 152 8.62 1.23 2.67
CA VAL A 152 9.64 1.81 1.80
C VAL A 152 9.60 3.35 1.77
N ALA A 153 8.55 3.95 2.32
CA ALA A 153 8.29 5.39 2.36
C ALA A 153 8.22 5.95 3.81
N HIS A 154 8.44 5.12 4.82
CA HIS A 154 8.29 5.49 6.23
C HIS A 154 9.39 4.90 7.11
N PHE A 155 10.18 5.79 7.69
CA PHE A 155 11.28 5.45 8.59
C PHE A 155 11.08 6.22 9.90
N ASP A 156 11.38 5.57 11.03
CA ASP A 156 11.31 6.18 12.35
C ASP A 156 12.53 7.12 12.57
N ASP A 157 13.68 6.82 11.96
CA ASP A 157 14.89 7.66 12.04
C ASP A 157 15.81 7.53 10.79
N ALA A 158 16.92 8.27 10.81
CA ALA A 158 17.90 8.29 9.73
C ALA A 158 18.67 6.97 9.56
N ALA A 159 18.87 6.21 10.65
CA ALA A 159 19.57 4.93 10.60
C ALA A 159 18.72 3.85 9.91
N GLU A 160 17.43 3.78 10.25
CA GLU A 160 16.46 2.92 9.55
C GLU A 160 16.35 3.29 8.07
N ARG A 161 16.31 4.60 7.76
CA ARG A 161 16.32 5.07 6.36
C ARG A 161 17.57 4.59 5.62
N ALA A 162 18.76 4.75 6.21
CA ALA A 162 20.02 4.34 5.59
C ALA A 162 20.07 2.82 5.35
N ALA A 163 19.61 2.03 6.32
CA ALA A 163 19.52 0.58 6.19
C ALA A 163 18.52 0.14 5.10
N ALA A 164 17.44 0.90 4.90
CA ALA A 164 16.45 0.61 3.89
C ALA A 164 16.93 0.87 2.45
N LEU A 165 17.67 1.96 2.22
CA LEU A 165 18.05 2.45 0.89
C LEU A 165 18.43 1.36 -0.13
N PRO A 166 19.36 0.42 0.16
CA PRO A 166 19.81 -0.57 -0.82
C PRO A 166 18.79 -1.68 -1.13
N ALA A 167 17.75 -1.84 -0.31
CA ALA A 167 16.84 -2.99 -0.39
C ALA A 167 15.41 -2.63 -0.80
N ARG A 168 15.02 -1.34 -0.80
CA ARG A 168 13.62 -0.90 -1.02
C ARG A 168 12.99 -1.47 -2.29
N GLU A 169 13.69 -1.41 -3.43
CA GLU A 169 13.17 -1.91 -4.71
C GLU A 169 12.99 -3.43 -4.69
N ARG A 170 13.96 -4.16 -4.12
CA ARG A 170 13.86 -5.61 -3.92
C ARG A 170 12.71 -5.99 -3.00
N ILE A 171 12.42 -5.19 -1.98
CA ILE A 171 11.24 -5.40 -1.12
C ILE A 171 9.95 -5.24 -1.92
N VAL A 172 9.82 -4.18 -2.74
CA VAL A 172 8.63 -4.02 -3.60
C VAL A 172 8.46 -5.24 -4.52
N GLN A 173 9.53 -5.66 -5.20
CA GLN A 173 9.51 -6.83 -6.09
C GLN A 173 9.10 -8.11 -5.35
N SER A 174 9.72 -8.38 -4.20
CA SER A 174 9.43 -9.57 -3.38
C SER A 174 7.99 -9.57 -2.90
N CYS A 175 7.46 -8.41 -2.53
CA CYS A 175 6.08 -8.29 -2.07
C CYS A 175 5.08 -8.51 -3.21
N VAL A 176 5.32 -7.93 -4.39
CA VAL A 176 4.47 -8.14 -5.57
C VAL A 176 4.48 -9.62 -5.95
N ALA A 177 5.66 -10.25 -6.01
CA ALA A 177 5.82 -11.67 -6.30
C ALA A 177 5.03 -12.57 -5.33
N ALA A 178 5.02 -12.21 -4.03
CA ALA A 178 4.29 -12.96 -3.01
C ALA A 178 2.76 -12.87 -3.14
N PHE A 179 2.22 -11.89 -3.88
CA PHE A 179 0.78 -11.82 -4.16
C PHE A 179 0.35 -12.69 -5.35
N GLU A 180 1.27 -13.14 -6.21
CA GLU A 180 0.92 -13.92 -7.42
C GLU A 180 0.07 -15.18 -7.11
N PRO A 181 0.32 -15.98 -6.06
CA PRO A 181 -0.52 -17.16 -5.77
C PRO A 181 -1.99 -16.84 -5.52
N ALA A 182 -2.29 -15.70 -4.90
CA ALA A 182 -3.65 -15.31 -4.54
C ALA A 182 -4.32 -14.37 -5.55
N CYS A 183 -3.52 -13.58 -6.28
CA CYS A 183 -4.01 -12.49 -7.11
C CYS A 183 -3.65 -12.67 -8.60
N GLY A 184 -2.90 -13.71 -8.98
CA GLY A 184 -2.42 -13.92 -10.33
C GLY A 184 -1.27 -12.97 -10.73
N PRO A 185 -0.86 -12.96 -12.01
CA PRO A 185 0.32 -12.23 -12.49
C PRO A 185 0.13 -10.71 -12.60
N ALA A 186 -1.10 -10.21 -12.49
CA ALA A 186 -1.45 -8.80 -12.64
C ALA A 186 -2.24 -8.28 -11.41
N PRO A 187 -1.68 -8.36 -10.19
CA PRO A 187 -2.40 -7.97 -8.99
C PRO A 187 -2.69 -6.46 -8.99
N ILE A 188 -3.85 -6.07 -8.47
CA ILE A 188 -4.17 -4.67 -8.24
C ILE A 188 -3.84 -4.33 -6.79
N ILE A 189 -2.98 -3.35 -6.57
CA ILE A 189 -2.46 -3.03 -5.24
C ILE A 189 -2.73 -1.57 -4.93
N LYS A 190 -3.65 -1.34 -3.98
CA LYS A 190 -3.97 -0.01 -3.48
C LYS A 190 -3.02 0.36 -2.34
N LEU A 191 -2.23 1.40 -2.57
CA LEU A 191 -1.22 1.88 -1.64
C LEU A 191 -1.79 2.93 -0.69
N ARG A 192 -1.11 3.13 0.45
CA ARG A 192 -1.38 4.28 1.33
C ARG A 192 -0.85 5.55 0.69
N ALA A 193 -1.45 6.69 0.99
CA ALA A 193 -1.00 8.00 0.50
C ALA A 193 0.47 8.30 0.84
N ARG A 194 0.98 7.70 1.92
CA ARG A 194 2.39 7.82 2.32
C ARG A 194 3.36 7.31 1.25
N CYS A 195 2.97 6.33 0.43
CA CYS A 195 3.80 5.80 -0.65
C CYS A 195 4.15 6.86 -1.72
N ASN A 196 3.41 7.98 -1.81
CA ASN A 196 3.73 9.10 -2.70
C ASN A 196 5.17 9.64 -2.48
N ARG A 197 5.69 9.53 -1.24
CA ARG A 197 7.07 9.94 -0.89
C ARG A 197 8.16 9.04 -1.43
N ALA A 198 7.82 7.86 -1.95
CA ALA A 198 8.78 6.89 -2.48
C ALA A 198 8.34 6.37 -3.85
N VAL A 199 7.62 7.19 -4.63
CA VAL A 199 7.11 6.79 -5.95
C VAL A 199 8.21 6.21 -6.85
N ASP A 200 9.41 6.80 -6.85
CA ASP A 200 10.54 6.35 -7.65
C ASP A 200 10.96 4.91 -7.33
N VAL A 201 10.79 4.47 -6.07
CA VAL A 201 11.06 3.08 -5.68
C VAL A 201 10.13 2.12 -6.42
N PHE A 202 8.85 2.47 -6.56
CA PHE A 202 7.89 1.63 -7.28
C PHE A 202 8.15 1.64 -8.79
N LEU A 203 8.45 2.82 -9.34
CA LEU A 203 8.78 3.00 -10.76
C LEU A 203 10.00 2.16 -11.15
N ASN A 204 11.06 2.22 -10.36
CA ASN A 204 12.29 1.46 -10.58
C ASN A 204 12.08 -0.04 -10.36
N ALA A 205 11.36 -0.42 -9.30
CA ALA A 205 11.12 -1.81 -8.95
C ALA A 205 10.27 -2.54 -10.00
N MET A 206 9.28 -1.85 -10.56
CA MET A 206 8.26 -2.42 -11.45
C MET A 206 8.03 -1.51 -12.69
N PRO A 207 9.00 -1.44 -13.62
CA PRO A 207 8.93 -0.54 -14.78
C PRO A 207 7.79 -0.86 -15.77
N HIS A 208 7.28 -2.10 -15.75
CA HIS A 208 6.16 -2.54 -16.59
C HIS A 208 4.80 -2.50 -15.89
N ALA A 209 4.75 -1.99 -14.65
CA ALA A 209 3.48 -1.82 -13.94
C ALA A 209 2.63 -0.72 -14.58
N ARG A 210 1.33 -0.79 -14.32
CA ARG A 210 0.40 0.31 -14.62
C ARG A 210 0.14 1.11 -13.36
N TYR A 211 -0.04 2.41 -13.54
CA TYR A 211 -0.20 3.34 -12.43
C TYR A 211 -1.56 4.03 -12.53
N VAL A 212 -2.29 4.06 -11.43
CA VAL A 212 -3.52 4.81 -11.23
C VAL A 212 -3.27 5.80 -10.09
N PHE A 213 -3.70 7.04 -10.27
CA PHE A 213 -3.62 8.05 -9.22
C PHE A 213 -5.00 8.59 -8.90
N MET A 214 -5.42 8.45 -7.64
CA MET A 214 -6.73 8.92 -7.19
C MET A 214 -6.67 10.26 -6.48
N CYS A 215 -7.54 11.17 -6.90
CA CYS A 215 -7.77 12.47 -6.31
C CYS A 215 -9.24 12.64 -5.91
N ARG A 216 -9.50 13.67 -5.10
CA ARG A 216 -10.83 14.11 -4.69
C ARG A 216 -10.84 15.63 -4.67
N ASN A 217 -12.01 16.25 -4.81
CA ASN A 217 -12.18 17.67 -4.59
C ASN A 217 -11.51 18.11 -3.28
N ARG A 218 -10.75 19.22 -3.36
CA ARG A 218 -9.88 19.74 -2.31
C ARG A 218 -10.58 19.89 -0.96
N ASP A 219 -11.68 20.62 -0.91
CA ASP A 219 -12.32 20.99 0.37
C ASP A 219 -12.93 19.76 1.05
N ASP A 220 -13.59 18.92 0.26
CA ASP A 220 -14.13 17.64 0.68
C ASP A 220 -13.04 16.70 1.22
N TRP A 221 -11.89 16.69 0.54
CA TRP A 221 -10.73 15.90 0.94
C TRP A 221 -10.16 16.39 2.28
N VAL A 222 -10.00 17.70 2.47
CA VAL A 222 -9.52 18.29 3.73
C VAL A 222 -10.47 17.93 4.87
N ARG A 223 -11.77 18.17 4.70
CA ARG A 223 -12.79 17.87 5.72
C ARG A 223 -12.83 16.37 6.04
N SER A 224 -12.69 15.50 5.03
CA SER A 224 -12.68 14.06 5.27
C SER A 224 -11.40 13.60 5.98
N SER A 225 -10.24 14.18 5.66
CA SER A 225 -8.95 13.79 6.23
C SER A 225 -8.80 14.24 7.67
N SER A 226 -9.11 15.52 7.95
CA SER A 226 -9.12 16.05 9.31
C SER A 226 -10.05 15.26 10.23
N ARG A 227 -11.30 14.96 9.80
CA ARG A 227 -12.23 14.14 10.60
C ARG A 227 -11.73 12.72 10.86
N ALA A 228 -11.01 12.14 9.90
CA ALA A 228 -10.53 10.75 9.98
C ALA A 228 -9.27 10.58 10.83
N PHE A 229 -8.37 11.56 10.85
CA PHE A 229 -7.05 11.40 11.47
C PHE A 229 -6.69 12.49 12.48
N GLY A 230 -7.46 13.57 12.56
CA GLY A 230 -7.13 14.73 13.39
C GLY A 230 -5.95 15.54 12.85
N ASP A 231 -5.59 15.36 11.57
CA ASP A 231 -4.50 16.10 10.95
C ASP A 231 -4.85 17.60 10.84
N SER A 232 -3.90 18.46 11.20
CA SER A 232 -3.98 19.91 11.02
C SER A 232 -4.06 20.27 9.53
N GLY A 233 -4.66 21.42 9.21
CA GLY A 233 -4.72 21.93 7.84
C GLY A 233 -3.35 22.07 7.17
N GLU A 234 -2.33 22.51 7.90
CA GLU A 234 -0.95 22.68 7.41
C GLU A 234 -0.34 21.34 7.00
N ALA A 235 -0.47 20.32 7.84
CA ALA A 235 0.00 18.97 7.54
C ALA A 235 -0.70 18.38 6.31
N LEU A 236 -1.99 18.68 6.13
CA LEU A 236 -2.74 18.28 4.94
C LEU A 236 -2.25 19.02 3.69
N ALA A 237 -1.93 20.31 3.77
CA ALA A 237 -1.37 21.05 2.64
C ALA A 237 -0.03 20.46 2.19
N GLU A 238 0.85 20.12 3.13
CA GLU A 238 2.13 19.45 2.82
C GLU A 238 1.93 18.05 2.22
N LEU A 239 0.97 17.28 2.73
CA LEU A 239 0.62 15.98 2.18
C LEU A 239 0.10 16.10 0.74
N LEU A 240 -0.75 17.09 0.46
CA LEU A 240 -1.29 17.30 -0.88
C LEU A 240 -0.18 17.75 -1.85
N LYS A 241 0.70 18.66 -1.43
CA LYS A 241 1.88 19.07 -2.21
C LYS A 241 2.74 17.86 -2.59
N ALA A 242 3.13 17.04 -1.60
CA ALA A 242 3.94 15.85 -1.84
C ALA A 242 3.25 14.83 -2.78
N SER A 243 1.91 14.81 -2.78
CA SER A 243 1.12 13.96 -3.67
C SER A 243 1.10 14.48 -5.11
N VAL A 244 0.96 15.79 -5.31
CA VAL A 244 1.05 16.43 -6.63
C VAL A 244 2.45 16.25 -7.22
N GLU A 245 3.50 16.44 -6.42
CA GLU A 245 4.88 16.20 -6.84
C GLU A 245 5.15 14.73 -7.17
N ALA A 246 4.49 13.79 -6.48
CA ALA A 246 4.58 12.38 -6.84
C ALA A 246 3.91 12.06 -8.18
N PHE A 247 2.75 12.67 -8.45
CA PHE A 247 2.07 12.56 -9.74
C PHE A 247 2.94 13.11 -10.87
N ASP A 248 3.58 14.26 -10.64
CA ASP A 248 4.54 14.87 -11.58
C ASP A 248 5.74 13.93 -11.87
N ARG A 249 6.37 13.36 -10.84
CA ARG A 249 7.48 12.40 -11.01
C ARG A 249 7.09 11.18 -11.85
N MET A 250 5.84 10.71 -11.77
CA MET A 250 5.35 9.62 -12.64
C MET A 250 5.29 10.06 -14.12
N HIS A 251 4.87 11.29 -14.42
CA HIS A 251 4.87 11.83 -15.79
C HIS A 251 6.30 12.03 -16.29
N ALA A 252 7.19 12.57 -15.45
CA ALA A 252 8.61 12.72 -15.77
C ALA A 252 9.27 11.36 -16.10
N ALA A 253 8.87 10.30 -15.41
CA ALA A 253 9.29 8.92 -15.68
C ALA A 253 8.58 8.27 -16.89
N ARG A 254 7.69 8.99 -17.57
CA ARG A 254 6.94 8.56 -18.77
C ARG A 254 6.06 7.32 -18.57
N VAL A 255 5.59 7.09 -17.34
CA VAL A 255 4.63 6.00 -17.06
C VAL A 255 3.16 6.43 -17.21
N ASP A 256 2.90 7.73 -17.36
CA ASP A 256 1.60 8.36 -17.60
C ASP A 256 0.44 7.76 -16.76
N PRO A 257 0.39 8.06 -15.46
CA PRO A 257 -0.59 7.44 -14.55
C PRO A 257 -2.02 7.85 -14.90
N LEU A 258 -2.94 6.88 -14.87
CA LEU A 258 -4.36 7.15 -15.05
C LEU A 258 -4.91 7.96 -13.87
N LEU A 259 -5.27 9.22 -14.12
CA LEU A 259 -5.97 10.06 -13.14
C LEU A 259 -7.43 9.64 -12.99
N VAL A 260 -7.84 9.37 -11.76
CA VAL A 260 -9.22 9.04 -11.38
C VAL A 260 -9.68 9.99 -10.28
N TRP A 261 -10.75 10.73 -10.55
CA TRP A 261 -11.40 11.55 -9.54
C TRP A 261 -12.47 10.75 -8.81
N TYR A 262 -12.54 10.96 -7.50
CA TYR A 262 -13.61 10.40 -6.67
C TYR A 262 -15.00 10.77 -7.22
N GLU A 263 -15.18 12.02 -7.65
CA GLU A 263 -16.46 12.51 -8.15
C GLU A 263 -16.85 11.81 -9.46
N ASP A 264 -15.89 11.55 -10.35
CA ASP A 264 -16.13 10.85 -11.61
C ASP A 264 -16.45 9.37 -11.35
N LEU A 265 -15.77 8.76 -10.35
CA LEU A 265 -16.05 7.39 -9.90
C LEU A 265 -17.48 7.24 -9.34
N LEU A 266 -17.99 8.27 -8.65
CA LEU A 266 -19.37 8.27 -8.16
C LEU A 266 -20.39 8.48 -9.28
N ALA A 267 -20.08 9.35 -10.24
CA ALA A 267 -20.99 9.69 -11.33
C ALA A 267 -21.19 8.53 -12.32
N ASP A 268 -20.10 7.85 -12.71
CA ASP A 268 -20.16 6.67 -13.57
C ASP A 268 -19.06 5.66 -13.17
N PRO A 269 -19.34 4.77 -12.19
CA PRO A 269 -18.37 3.80 -11.72
C PRO A 269 -17.94 2.81 -12.81
N LEU A 270 -18.84 2.45 -13.74
CA LEU A 270 -18.50 1.50 -14.81
C LEU A 270 -17.56 2.14 -15.85
N ALA A 271 -17.78 3.41 -16.21
CA ALA A 271 -16.84 4.13 -17.08
C ALA A 271 -15.46 4.29 -16.44
N ALA A 272 -15.40 4.59 -15.14
CA ALA A 272 -14.14 4.65 -14.40
C ALA A 272 -13.42 3.29 -14.39
N LEU A 273 -14.15 2.20 -14.12
CA LEU A 273 -13.61 0.84 -14.15
C LEU A 273 -13.12 0.44 -15.54
N ARG A 274 -13.82 0.76 -16.64
CA ARG A 274 -13.36 0.49 -18.02
C ARG A 274 -12.02 1.15 -18.33
N ARG A 275 -11.78 2.37 -17.83
CA ARG A 275 -10.50 3.08 -18.02
C ARG A 275 -9.35 2.37 -17.31
N ILE A 276 -9.61 1.81 -16.12
CA ILE A 276 -8.63 1.07 -15.31
C ILE A 276 -8.41 -0.32 -15.93
N LEU A 277 -9.49 -1.06 -16.20
CA LEU A 277 -9.52 -2.44 -16.67
C LEU A 277 -9.71 -2.52 -18.18
N ARG A 278 -8.75 -1.98 -18.94
CA ARG A 278 -8.85 -1.80 -20.41
C ARG A 278 -9.18 -3.07 -21.20
N ALA A 279 -8.89 -4.26 -20.65
CA ALA A 279 -9.10 -5.55 -21.31
C ALA A 279 -10.45 -6.22 -20.97
N ARG A 280 -11.28 -5.62 -20.09
CA ARG A 280 -12.57 -6.17 -19.67
C ARG A 280 -13.71 -5.58 -20.50
N ASP A 281 -14.41 -6.43 -21.24
CA ASP A 281 -15.57 -6.09 -22.08
C ASP A 281 -16.91 -6.45 -21.42
N ASP A 282 -16.88 -7.21 -20.33
CA ASP A 282 -18.04 -7.75 -19.61
C ASP A 282 -18.53 -6.89 -18.43
N LEU A 283 -17.97 -5.69 -18.23
CA LEU A 283 -18.25 -4.86 -17.04
C LEU A 283 -19.74 -4.49 -16.88
N ASP A 284 -20.49 -4.39 -17.97
CA ASP A 284 -21.94 -4.13 -17.90
C ASP A 284 -22.72 -5.26 -17.22
N ALA A 285 -22.25 -6.51 -17.34
CA ALA A 285 -22.86 -7.66 -16.65
C ALA A 285 -22.74 -7.55 -15.12
N HIS A 286 -21.78 -6.76 -14.62
CA HIS A 286 -21.55 -6.55 -13.19
C HIS A 286 -22.24 -5.30 -12.62
N ARG A 287 -23.03 -4.57 -13.42
CA ARG A 287 -23.68 -3.31 -13.00
C ARG A 287 -24.37 -3.39 -11.64
N ALA A 288 -25.19 -4.42 -11.42
CA ALA A 288 -25.91 -4.61 -10.16
C ALA A 288 -24.96 -4.84 -8.97
N ALA A 289 -23.85 -5.55 -9.17
CA ALA A 289 -22.85 -5.78 -8.12
C ALA A 289 -22.11 -4.48 -7.76
N VAL A 290 -21.73 -3.70 -8.78
CA VAL A 290 -21.10 -2.38 -8.65
C VAL A 290 -22.01 -1.42 -7.88
N GLU A 291 -23.30 -1.34 -8.24
CA GLU A 291 -24.27 -0.50 -7.54
C GLU A 291 -24.46 -0.90 -6.07
N ARG A 292 -24.50 -2.20 -5.77
CA ARG A 292 -24.55 -2.68 -4.38
C ARG A 292 -23.30 -2.27 -3.61
N ALA A 293 -22.12 -2.47 -4.19
CA ALA A 293 -20.85 -2.10 -3.58
C ALA A 293 -20.71 -0.58 -3.36
N LEU A 294 -21.29 0.24 -4.25
CA LEU A 294 -21.30 1.69 -4.13
C LEU A 294 -22.11 2.20 -2.93
N ARG A 295 -23.26 1.54 -2.63
CA ARG A 295 -24.13 1.91 -1.50
C ARG A 295 -23.54 1.46 -0.16
N ALA A 296 -22.88 0.31 -0.14
CA ALA A 296 -22.24 -0.24 1.05
C ALA A 296 -21.18 0.71 1.64
N ASP A 297 -20.98 0.64 2.95
CA ASP A 297 -19.84 1.33 3.57
C ASP A 297 -18.56 0.56 3.25
N ALA A 298 -17.72 1.15 2.41
CA ALA A 298 -16.48 0.53 1.98
C ALA A 298 -15.51 0.22 3.13
N GLN A 299 -15.69 0.87 4.28
CA GLN A 299 -14.82 0.77 5.46
C GLN A 299 -15.55 0.17 6.67
N GLU A 300 -16.68 -0.52 6.46
CA GLU A 300 -17.41 -1.24 7.50
C GLU A 300 -16.50 -2.20 8.29
N GLY A 301 -16.70 -2.29 9.61
CA GLY A 301 -15.87 -3.10 10.51
C GLY A 301 -14.48 -2.52 10.84
N SER A 302 -14.18 -1.32 10.35
CA SER A 302 -12.95 -0.58 10.69
C SER A 302 -13.25 0.68 11.51
N GLY A 303 -12.22 1.20 12.19
CA GLY A 303 -12.28 2.49 12.88
C GLY A 303 -12.43 3.71 11.94
N LEU A 304 -12.50 3.49 10.63
CA LEU A 304 -12.72 4.51 9.59
C LEU A 304 -14.10 4.38 8.90
N SER A 305 -14.98 3.50 9.40
CA SER A 305 -16.37 3.37 8.92
C SER A 305 -17.13 4.69 9.04
N ARG A 306 -18.19 4.87 8.23
CA ARG A 306 -19.11 6.02 8.31
C ARG A 306 -19.67 6.19 9.73
N ALA A 307 -20.05 5.08 10.37
CA ALA A 307 -20.54 5.09 11.75
C ALA A 307 -19.48 5.60 12.73
N SER A 308 -18.24 5.11 12.63
CA SER A 308 -17.13 5.57 13.49
C SER A 308 -16.76 7.03 13.26
N LEU A 309 -16.83 7.51 12.01
CA LEU A 309 -16.50 8.89 11.66
C LEU A 309 -17.61 9.89 11.99
N ALA A 310 -18.88 9.47 11.99
CA ALA A 310 -20.00 10.32 12.39
C ALA A 310 -19.91 10.75 13.85
N ALA A 311 -19.35 9.90 14.71
CA ALA A 311 -19.10 10.21 16.13
C ALA A 311 -17.91 11.16 16.36
N ARG A 312 -17.10 11.47 15.34
CA ARG A 312 -15.93 12.33 15.48
C ARG A 312 -16.26 13.77 15.10
N THR A 313 -15.98 14.69 16.00
CA THR A 313 -15.93 16.12 15.69
C THR A 313 -14.71 16.39 14.81
N GLY A 314 -14.94 16.84 13.58
CA GLY A 314 -13.84 17.34 12.74
C GLY A 314 -13.25 18.62 13.33
N ASP A 315 -12.01 18.93 12.97
CA ASP A 315 -11.42 20.22 13.33
C ASP A 315 -12.09 21.33 12.52
N ALA A 316 -12.81 22.22 13.21
CA ALA A 316 -13.52 23.35 12.62
C ALA A 316 -12.56 24.35 11.93
N GLY A 317 -11.29 24.38 12.33
CA GLY A 317 -10.26 25.26 11.77
C GLY A 317 -9.42 24.66 10.66
N ALA A 318 -9.46 23.33 10.45
CA ALA A 318 -8.54 22.65 9.53
C ALA A 318 -8.63 23.15 8.09
N LEU A 319 -9.81 23.48 7.59
CA LEU A 319 -9.94 24.00 6.22
C LEU A 319 -9.34 25.40 6.07
N ALA A 320 -9.56 26.29 7.04
CA ALA A 320 -9.00 27.64 6.98
C ALA A 320 -7.48 27.63 7.11
N ALA A 321 -6.94 26.81 8.02
CA ALA A 321 -5.51 26.57 8.18
C ALA A 321 -4.89 25.97 6.91
N PHE A 322 -5.57 24.98 6.32
CA PHE A 322 -5.18 24.41 5.03
C PHE A 322 -5.15 25.47 3.94
N ASP A 323 -6.21 26.27 3.78
CA ASP A 323 -6.29 27.28 2.71
C ASP A 323 -5.17 28.32 2.83
N ALA A 324 -4.84 28.74 4.06
CA ALA A 324 -3.73 29.65 4.32
C ALA A 324 -2.40 29.04 3.86
N ARG A 325 -2.10 27.83 4.35
CA ARG A 325 -0.84 27.15 4.00
C ARG A 325 -0.78 26.77 2.51
N TRP A 326 -1.87 26.26 1.96
CA TRP A 326 -1.94 25.84 0.57
C TRP A 326 -1.68 27.01 -0.38
N ARG A 327 -2.22 28.20 -0.11
CA ARG A 327 -1.90 29.41 -0.90
C ARG A 327 -0.41 29.71 -0.97
N GLU A 328 0.36 29.40 0.06
CA GLU A 328 1.81 29.63 0.11
C GLU A 328 2.61 28.58 -0.69
N ILE A 329 2.19 27.31 -0.64
CA ILE A 329 2.99 26.19 -1.14
C ILE A 329 2.43 25.51 -2.39
N ARG A 330 1.24 25.92 -2.85
CA ARG A 330 0.52 25.28 -3.96
C ARG A 330 1.37 25.30 -5.23
N PRO A 331 1.68 24.14 -5.81
CA PRO A 331 2.47 24.07 -7.04
C PRO A 331 1.60 24.40 -8.26
N GLU A 332 1.30 25.68 -8.48
CA GLU A 332 0.36 26.17 -9.50
C GLU A 332 0.69 25.70 -10.93
N ALA A 333 1.98 25.61 -11.27
CA ALA A 333 2.43 25.11 -12.56
C ALA A 333 2.02 23.64 -12.75
N LEU A 334 2.35 22.79 -11.78
CA LEU A 334 2.04 21.36 -11.81
C LEU A 334 0.54 21.10 -11.84
N LEU A 335 -0.25 21.86 -11.08
CA LEU A 335 -1.71 21.67 -11.07
C LEU A 335 -2.34 21.95 -12.44
N ARG A 336 -1.83 22.95 -13.17
CA ARG A 336 -2.34 23.28 -14.52
C ARG A 336 -1.87 22.27 -15.54
N GLU A 337 -0.59 21.93 -15.52
CA GLU A 337 0.02 20.96 -16.44
C GLU A 337 -0.68 19.60 -16.38
N HIS A 338 -0.95 19.14 -15.16
CA HIS A 338 -1.47 17.79 -14.90
C HIS A 338 -2.99 17.70 -14.79
N GLY A 339 -3.73 18.76 -15.15
CA GLY A 339 -5.20 18.76 -15.12
C GLY A 339 -5.80 18.61 -13.71
N LEU A 340 -5.06 19.01 -12.66
CA LEU A 340 -5.45 18.88 -11.25
C LEU A 340 -6.20 20.12 -10.74
N ALA A 341 -7.00 20.77 -11.61
CA ALA A 341 -7.66 22.04 -11.29
C ALA A 341 -8.61 21.96 -10.08
N ARG A 342 -9.20 20.78 -9.78
CA ARG A 342 -10.07 20.58 -8.61
C ARG A 342 -9.30 20.55 -7.27
N LEU A 343 -7.97 20.63 -7.30
CA LEU A 343 -7.10 20.78 -6.13
C LEU A 343 -6.67 22.24 -5.89
N ARG A 344 -7.06 23.18 -6.77
CA ARG A 344 -6.66 24.58 -6.64
C ARG A 344 -7.28 25.22 -5.41
#